data_AF-A0A077LWM7-F1
#
_entry.id   AF-A0A077LWM7-F1
#
_cell.length_a   1.000
_cell.length_b   1.000
_cell.length_c   1.000
_cell.angle_alpha   90.00
_cell.angle_beta   90.00
_cell.angle_gamma   90.00
#
_symmetry.space_group_name_H-M   'P 1'
#
loop_
_entity.id
_entity.type
_entity.pdbx_description
1 polymer ?
#
loop_
_entity_poly.entity_id
_entity_poly.type
_entity_poly.pdbx_seq_one_letter_code
_entity_poly.pdbx_strand_id
1 'polypeptide(L)'
;MRRQGARRDAPAAKAPPSSVLAWSTSSGRSSQPASSAEDRLEERRALEEVCRQVYGAWLPAASPIAQRDLAMHRPHIPGDIDRALLMDASDRLGIYELDEATRTALRQIFWQVVTEG
;
A
#
# COMPACT_ATOMS: atom_id res chain seq x y z
N MET A 1 4.51 61.20 36.75
CA MET A 1 5.83 60.91 36.13
C MET A 1 6.04 59.39 36.08
N ARG A 2 6.61 58.89 34.97
CA ARG A 2 6.93 57.50 34.52
C ARG A 2 7.24 56.46 35.61
N ARG A 3 7.00 55.13 35.48
CA ARG A 3 7.57 54.10 34.54
C ARG A 3 6.62 52.87 34.51
N GLN A 4 6.11 52.38 33.38
CA GLN A 4 6.66 51.41 32.40
C GLN A 4 7.41 50.18 32.95
N GLY A 5 6.82 49.01 32.71
CA GLY A 5 7.42 47.67 32.67
C GLY A 5 6.29 46.62 32.63
N ALA A 6 6.35 45.47 31.96
CA ALA A 6 7.10 44.97 30.82
C ALA A 6 6.28 43.78 30.28
N ARG A 7 6.24 43.67 28.95
CA ARG A 7 5.86 42.55 28.06
C ARG A 7 5.37 41.24 28.69
N ARG A 8 4.17 40.81 28.29
CA ARG A 8 3.82 39.38 28.14
C ARG A 8 3.57 39.11 26.66
N ASP A 9 4.58 38.50 26.04
CA ASP A 9 4.53 37.90 24.72
C ASP A 9 3.58 36.69 24.78
N ALA A 10 2.56 36.65 23.92
CA ALA A 10 1.59 35.58 23.84
C ALA A 10 1.99 34.66 22.66
N PRO A 11 2.33 33.38 22.88
CA PRO A 11 2.64 32.49 21.78
C PRO A 11 1.37 32.10 21.02
N ALA A 12 1.47 32.16 19.69
CA ALA A 12 0.44 31.87 18.70
C ALA A 12 -0.27 30.53 18.94
N ALA A 13 -1.61 30.57 18.86
CA ALA A 13 -2.46 29.38 18.88
C ALA A 13 -2.24 28.54 17.61
N LYS A 14 -1.83 27.28 17.82
CA LYS A 14 -1.66 26.25 16.77
C LYS A 14 -3.01 25.88 16.14
N ALA A 15 -3.00 25.69 14.81
CA ALA A 15 -4.11 25.16 14.01
C ALA A 15 -4.60 23.77 14.49
N PRO A 16 -5.87 23.40 14.25
CA PRO A 16 -6.39 22.09 14.64
C PRO A 16 -5.90 20.98 13.69
N PRO A 17 -5.56 19.78 14.19
CA PRO A 17 -5.30 18.64 13.33
C PRO A 17 -6.62 18.07 12.78
N SER A 18 -6.78 18.11 11.46
CA SER A 18 -7.70 17.22 10.75
C SER A 18 -7.03 15.86 10.65
N SER A 19 -7.45 14.91 11.49
CA SER A 19 -7.08 13.51 11.31
C SER A 19 -8.35 12.71 11.16
N VAL A 20 -8.60 12.34 9.91
CA VAL A 20 -9.65 11.44 9.45
C VAL A 20 -9.58 10.13 10.24
N LEU A 21 -10.76 9.62 10.62
CA LEU A 21 -10.94 8.31 11.24
C LEU A 21 -10.28 7.21 10.41
N ALA A 22 -9.11 6.76 10.84
CA ALA A 22 -8.57 5.47 10.43
C ALA A 22 -9.21 4.41 11.33
N TRP A 23 -10.24 3.73 10.82
CA TRP A 23 -10.71 2.49 11.44
C TRP A 23 -9.62 1.42 11.25
N SER A 24 -8.72 1.33 12.23
CA SER A 24 -7.78 0.22 12.35
C SER A 24 -8.53 -1.03 12.79
N THR A 25 -8.96 -1.85 11.84
CA THR A 25 -9.22 -3.27 12.13
C THR A 25 -7.86 -3.93 12.37
N SER A 26 -7.44 -3.92 13.64
CA SER A 26 -6.28 -4.67 14.12
C SER A 26 -6.71 -6.12 14.34
N SER A 27 -6.46 -6.98 13.36
CA SER A 27 -6.52 -8.42 13.54
C SER A 27 -5.12 -9.00 13.36
N GLY A 28 -4.47 -9.31 14.48
CA GLY A 28 -3.36 -10.26 14.55
C GLY A 28 -1.97 -9.76 14.14
N ARG A 29 -1.44 -8.71 14.78
CA ARG A 29 -0.03 -8.32 14.60
C ARG A 29 0.88 -9.43 15.14
N SER A 30 1.40 -10.27 14.25
CA SER A 30 2.56 -11.12 14.50
C SER A 30 3.73 -10.22 14.92
N SER A 31 4.35 -10.55 16.06
CA SER A 31 5.47 -9.78 16.63
C SER A 31 6.76 -10.07 15.85
N GLN A 32 6.84 -9.59 14.62
CA GLN A 32 8.13 -9.53 13.91
C GLN A 32 8.96 -8.37 14.48
N PRO A 33 10.31 -8.52 14.58
CA PRO A 33 11.18 -7.39 14.88
C PRO A 33 10.88 -6.27 13.88
N ALA A 34 10.92 -5.01 14.35
CA ALA A 34 10.63 -3.87 13.49
C ALA A 34 11.59 -3.87 12.29
N SER A 35 11.09 -4.23 11.10
CA SER A 35 11.88 -4.29 9.88
C SER A 35 12.53 -2.94 9.62
N SER A 36 13.78 -2.95 9.13
CA SER A 36 14.49 -1.74 8.74
C SER A 36 13.72 -1.01 7.64
N ALA A 37 14.03 0.27 7.44
CA ALA A 37 13.53 1.01 6.28
C ALA A 37 13.99 0.37 4.97
N GLU A 38 15.17 -0.26 4.97
CA GLU A 38 15.73 -1.00 3.84
C GLU A 38 14.92 -2.27 3.56
N ASP A 39 14.66 -3.10 4.57
CA ASP A 39 13.85 -4.32 4.43
C ASP A 39 12.46 -4.01 3.85
N ARG A 40 11.79 -2.95 4.34
CA ARG A 40 10.48 -2.53 3.81
C ARG A 40 10.55 -2.07 2.35
N LEU A 41 11.65 -1.45 1.95
CA LEU A 41 11.85 -1.04 0.57
C LEU A 41 12.10 -2.24 -0.34
N GLU A 42 12.88 -3.22 0.13
CA GLU A 42 13.13 -4.47 -0.60
C GLU A 42 11.86 -5.29 -0.75
N GLU A 43 11.06 -5.43 0.32
CA GLU A 43 9.75 -6.07 0.27
C GLU A 43 8.85 -5.39 -0.76
N ARG A 44 8.74 -4.06 -0.72
CA ARG A 44 7.95 -3.32 -1.72
C ARG A 44 8.43 -3.56 -3.15
N ARG A 45 9.74 -3.54 -3.39
CA ARG A 45 10.31 -3.82 -4.72
C ARG A 45 10.01 -5.25 -5.18
N ALA A 46 10.04 -6.22 -4.26
CA ALA A 46 9.68 -7.59 -4.56
C ALA A 46 8.20 -7.70 -4.97
N LEU A 47 7.30 -7.03 -4.26
CA LEU A 47 5.87 -6.96 -4.61
C LEU A 47 5.64 -6.27 -5.96
N GLU A 48 6.33 -5.17 -6.24
CA GLU A 48 6.28 -4.46 -7.53
C GLU A 48 6.72 -5.35 -8.69
N GLU A 49 7.80 -6.13 -8.51
CA GLU A 49 8.27 -7.09 -9.50
C GLU A 49 7.24 -8.17 -9.78
N VAL A 50 6.64 -8.76 -8.74
CA VAL A 50 5.59 -9.76 -8.87
C VAL A 50 4.38 -9.20 -9.62
N CYS A 51 3.93 -8.00 -9.26
CA CYS A 51 2.82 -7.35 -9.95
C CYS A 51 3.10 -7.14 -11.44
N ARG A 52 4.32 -6.71 -11.80
CA ARG A 52 4.73 -6.55 -13.19
C ARG A 52 4.80 -7.87 -13.94
N GLN A 53 5.34 -8.91 -13.29
CA GLN A 53 5.44 -10.24 -13.89
C GLN A 53 4.06 -10.84 -14.16
N VAL A 54 3.16 -10.82 -13.17
CA VAL A 54 1.79 -11.33 -13.31
C VAL A 54 1.03 -10.54 -14.37
N TYR A 55 1.07 -9.21 -14.32
CA TYR A 55 0.40 -8.38 -15.31
C TYR A 55 0.97 -8.59 -16.72
N GLY A 56 2.29 -8.65 -16.85
CA GLY A 56 2.98 -8.89 -18.12
C GLY A 56 2.74 -10.29 -18.70
N ALA A 57 2.52 -11.30 -17.86
CA ALA A 57 2.12 -12.64 -18.28
C ALA A 57 0.64 -12.71 -18.66
N TRP A 58 -0.22 -11.98 -17.93
CA TRP A 58 -1.66 -11.95 -18.17
C TRP A 58 -2.03 -11.16 -19.42
N LEU A 59 -1.42 -9.99 -19.64
CA LEU A 59 -1.72 -9.07 -20.74
C LEU A 59 -1.73 -9.73 -22.14
N PRO A 60 -0.73 -10.54 -22.55
CA PRO A 60 -0.75 -11.21 -23.86
C PRO A 60 -1.76 -12.37 -23.93
N ALA A 61 -2.11 -12.96 -22.79
CA ALA A 61 -3.12 -14.03 -22.72
C ALA A 61 -4.56 -13.48 -22.64
N ALA A 62 -4.72 -12.21 -22.25
CA ALA A 62 -6.01 -11.58 -22.04
C ALA A 62 -6.63 -11.05 -23.34
N SER A 63 -7.90 -11.40 -23.57
CA SER A 63 -8.72 -10.77 -24.61
C SER A 63 -8.78 -9.25 -24.40
N PRO A 64 -8.89 -8.43 -25.47
CA PRO A 64 -9.10 -6.99 -25.37
C PRO A 64 -10.31 -6.60 -24.50
N ILE A 65 -11.34 -7.45 -24.46
CA ILE A 65 -12.52 -7.26 -23.62
C ILE A 65 -12.13 -7.44 -22.14
N ALA A 66 -11.37 -8.50 -21.81
CA ALA A 66 -10.91 -8.75 -20.45
C ALA A 66 -9.97 -7.65 -19.93
N GLN A 67 -9.12 -7.08 -20.81
CA GLN A 67 -8.27 -5.93 -20.49
C GLN A 67 -9.11 -4.69 -20.15
N ARG A 68 -10.14 -4.42 -20.95
CA ARG A 68 -11.06 -3.31 -20.73
C ARG A 68 -11.91 -3.50 -19.47
N ASP A 69 -12.39 -4.71 -19.22
CA ASP A 69 -13.15 -5.05 -18.01
C ASP A 69 -12.29 -4.88 -16.76
N LEU A 70 -11.03 -5.33 -16.79
CA LEU A 70 -10.08 -5.12 -15.69
C LEU A 70 -9.91 -3.62 -15.39
N ALA A 71 -9.76 -2.78 -16.43
CA ALA A 71 -9.63 -1.34 -16.25
C ALA A 71 -10.92 -0.67 -15.75
N MET A 72 -12.09 -1.12 -16.22
CA MET A 72 -13.40 -0.55 -15.85
C MET A 72 -13.82 -0.91 -14.42
N HIS A 73 -13.39 -2.06 -13.91
CA HIS A 73 -13.79 -2.55 -12.59
C HIS A 73 -12.83 -2.16 -11.46
N ARG A 74 -11.85 -1.28 -11.69
CA ARG A 74 -10.99 -0.76 -10.62
C ARG A 74 -11.85 -0.18 -9.47
N PRO A 75 -11.60 -0.55 -8.20
CA PRO A 75 -10.43 -1.25 -7.65
C PRO A 75 -10.55 -2.78 -7.54
N HIS A 76 -11.56 -3.40 -8.12
CA HIS A 76 -11.80 -4.84 -8.00
C HIS A 76 -10.88 -5.66 -8.93
N ILE A 77 -10.03 -6.49 -8.33
CA ILE A 77 -9.13 -7.40 -9.05
C ILE A 77 -9.87 -8.73 -9.27
N PRO A 78 -9.94 -9.27 -10.50
CA PRO A 78 -10.49 -10.60 -10.76
C PRO A 78 -9.82 -11.66 -9.88
N GLY A 79 -10.62 -12.56 -9.30
CA GLY A 79 -10.13 -13.54 -8.32
C GLY A 79 -9.06 -14.51 -8.85
N ASP A 80 -9.00 -14.75 -10.16
CA ASP A 80 -7.93 -15.53 -10.79
C ASP A 80 -6.60 -14.76 -10.82
N ILE A 81 -6.63 -13.45 -11.06
CA ILE A 81 -5.45 -12.58 -11.03
C ILE A 81 -4.99 -12.39 -9.57
N ASP A 82 -5.92 -12.15 -8.64
CA ASP A 82 -5.60 -12.01 -7.21
C ASP A 82 -4.92 -13.26 -6.66
N ARG A 83 -5.42 -14.46 -7.03
CA ARG A 83 -4.78 -15.73 -6.65
C ARG A 83 -3.38 -15.89 -7.23
N ALA A 84 -3.17 -15.54 -8.51
CA ALA A 84 -1.84 -15.57 -9.11
C ALA A 84 -0.87 -14.60 -8.42
N LEU A 85 -1.32 -13.37 -8.14
CA LEU A 85 -0.53 -12.38 -7.40
C LEU A 85 -0.12 -12.89 -6.02
N LEU A 86 -1.06 -13.45 -5.26
CA LEU A 86 -0.78 -13.98 -3.92
C LEU A 86 0.19 -15.16 -3.97
N MET A 87 0.01 -16.08 -4.92
CA MET A 87 0.87 -17.24 -5.09
C MET A 87 2.30 -16.85 -5.47
N ASP A 88 2.47 -15.96 -6.45
CA ASP A 88 3.78 -15.48 -6.88
C ASP A 88 4.45 -14.60 -5.82
N ALA A 89 3.68 -13.80 -5.07
CA ALA A 89 4.20 -13.03 -3.95
C ALA A 89 4.67 -13.94 -2.80
N SER A 90 3.92 -15.00 -2.49
CA SER A 90 4.31 -16.02 -1.51
C SER A 90 5.60 -16.74 -1.92
N ASP A 91 5.71 -17.18 -3.18
CA ASP A 91 6.91 -17.83 -3.70
C ASP A 91 8.12 -16.89 -3.64
N ARG A 92 7.94 -15.63 -4.08
CA ARG A 92 9.02 -14.64 -4.13
C ARG A 92 9.53 -14.22 -2.76
N LEU A 93 8.63 -14.06 -1.79
CA LEU A 93 8.99 -13.70 -0.42
C LEU A 93 9.42 -14.92 0.41
N GLY A 94 9.18 -16.14 -0.08
CA GLY A 94 9.38 -17.38 0.68
C GLY A 94 8.42 -17.50 1.86
N ILE A 95 7.28 -16.79 1.83
CA ILE A 95 6.30 -16.74 2.92
C ILE A 95 5.07 -17.54 2.50
N TYR A 96 4.83 -18.65 3.20
CA TYR A 96 3.69 -19.52 2.95
C TYR A 96 2.33 -18.82 3.19
N GLU A 97 2.25 -17.97 4.22
CA GLU A 97 1.04 -17.23 4.56
C GLU A 97 1.33 -15.73 4.60
N LEU A 98 0.93 -15.01 3.56
CA LEU A 98 1.03 -13.55 3.52
C LEU A 98 0.12 -12.94 4.58
N ASP A 99 0.62 -11.99 5.36
CA ASP A 99 -0.22 -11.25 6.30
C ASP A 99 -1.23 -10.36 5.54
N GLU A 100 -2.34 -10.02 6.18
CA GLU A 100 -3.37 -9.17 5.58
C GLU A 100 -2.82 -7.81 5.14
N ALA A 101 -1.83 -7.28 5.88
CA ALA A 101 -1.14 -6.05 5.50
C ALA A 101 -0.43 -6.19 4.15
N THR A 102 0.31 -7.29 3.94
CA THR A 102 1.03 -7.56 2.69
C THR A 102 0.05 -7.82 1.53
N ARG A 103 -1.06 -8.55 1.78
CA ARG A 103 -2.11 -8.75 0.75
C ARG A 103 -2.73 -7.42 0.32
N THR A 104 -3.05 -6.56 1.28
CA THR A 104 -3.62 -5.23 0.99
C THR A 104 -2.61 -4.36 0.24
N ALA A 105 -1.35 -4.34 0.66
CA ALA A 105 -0.29 -3.60 -0.03
C ALA A 105 -0.07 -4.10 -1.47
N LEU A 106 -0.05 -5.41 -1.68
CA LEU A 106 0.10 -6.04 -3.00
C LEU A 106 -1.00 -5.58 -3.96
N ARG A 107 -2.27 -5.56 -3.52
CA ARG A 107 -3.40 -5.09 -4.35
C ARG A 107 -3.28 -3.60 -4.71
N GLN A 108 -2.81 -2.78 -3.78
CA GLN A 108 -2.57 -1.35 -4.05
C GLN A 108 -1.42 -1.16 -5.06
N ILE A 109 -0.30 -1.85 -4.85
CA ILE A 109 0.88 -1.80 -5.72
C ILE A 109 0.52 -2.30 -7.13
N PHE A 110 -0.27 -3.37 -7.24
CA PHE A 110 -0.76 -3.85 -8.53
C PHE A 110 -1.44 -2.75 -9.33
N TRP A 111 -2.37 -2.01 -8.70
CA TRP A 111 -3.05 -0.92 -9.39
C TRP A 111 -2.13 0.26 -9.71
N GLN A 112 -1.10 0.52 -8.91
CA GLN A 112 -0.07 1.50 -9.27
C GLN A 112 0.68 1.07 -10.53
N VAL A 113 1.16 -0.18 -10.57
CA VAL A 113 1.87 -0.76 -11.73
C VAL A 113 1.01 -0.70 -13.00
N VAL A 114 -0.28 -1.05 -12.91
CA VAL A 114 -1.21 -1.03 -14.05
C VAL A 114 -1.61 0.39 -14.49
N THR A 115 -1.46 1.40 -13.63
CA THR A 115 -1.75 2.80 -14.00
C THR A 115 -0.55 3.49 -14.62
N GLU A 116 0.65 3.20 -14.10
CA GLU A 116 1.89 3.83 -14.51
C GLU A 116 2.50 3.19 -15.78
N GLY A 117 2.06 1.97 -16.13
CA GLY A 117 2.49 1.24 -17.33
C GLY A 117 1.49 1.35 -18.48
#